data_AF-A0A5J4PBX3-F1
#
_entry.id   AF-A0A5J4PBX3-F1
#
_cell.length_a   1.000
_cell.length_b   1.000
_cell.length_c   1.000
_cell.angle_alpha   90.00
_cell.angle_beta   90.00
_cell.angle_gamma   90.00
#
_symmetry.space_group_name_H-M   'P 1'
#
loop_
_entity.id
_entity.type
_entity.pdbx_description
1 polymer ?
#
loop_
_entity_poly.entity_id
_entity_poly.type
_entity_poly.pdbx_seq_one_letter_code
_entity_poly.pdbx_strand_id
1 'polypeptide(L)' 'MASNQRSFTEWNPYRFIQEASQIHQDVAIYITKVLEEKKHPEQAYKSCSGILSFARRVGHKRLINACRWADSHGLYNYPA' A
#
# COMPACT_ATOMS: atom_id res chain seq x y z
N MET A 1 -29.64 11.68 14.15
CA MET A 1 -29.34 11.36 12.74
C MET A 1 -27.83 11.40 12.57
N ALA A 2 -27.18 10.25 12.45
CA ALA A 2 -25.74 10.17 12.25
C ALA A 2 -25.48 9.66 10.84
N SER A 3 -25.02 10.54 9.95
CA SER A 3 -24.30 10.13 8.76
C SER A 3 -23.15 11.10 8.59
N ASN A 4 -22.05 10.75 9.24
CA ASN A 4 -20.72 11.25 8.94
C ASN A 4 -20.36 10.80 7.51
N GLN A 5 -20.92 11.46 6.49
CA GLN A 5 -20.36 11.46 5.16
C GLN A 5 -19.15 12.40 5.17
N ARG A 6 -18.11 12.02 5.92
CA ARG A 6 -16.80 12.65 5.81
C ARG A 6 -16.16 12.16 4.52
N SER A 7 -16.52 12.85 3.44
CA SER A 7 -15.57 13.36 2.47
C SER A 7 -14.49 12.34 2.04
N PHE A 8 -14.82 11.53 1.03
CA PHE A 8 -13.86 10.87 0.12
C PHE A 8 -13.10 11.91 -0.75
N THR A 9 -12.74 13.06 -0.16
CA THR A 9 -11.99 14.11 -0.84
C THR A 9 -10.57 13.63 -1.05
N GLU A 10 -10.30 13.31 -2.32
CA GLU A 10 -9.00 13.03 -2.95
C GLU A 10 -8.29 11.75 -2.51
N TRP A 11 -8.91 10.61 -2.85
CA TRP A 11 -8.11 9.39 -3.06
C TRP A 11 -7.06 9.66 -4.14
N ASN A 12 -5.81 9.75 -3.72
CA ASN A 12 -4.66 9.94 -4.62
C ASN A 12 -3.69 8.76 -4.44
N PRO A 13 -3.77 7.71 -5.30
CA PRO A 13 -2.91 6.53 -5.20
C PRO A 13 -1.43 6.87 -5.32
N TYR A 14 -1.12 8.00 -5.97
CA TYR A 14 0.24 8.49 -6.17
C TYR A 14 0.95 8.81 -4.86
N ARG A 15 0.22 9.22 -3.81
CA ARG A 15 0.81 9.49 -2.48
C ARG A 15 1.43 8.23 -1.88
N PHE A 16 0.77 7.08 -2.01
CA PHE A 16 1.31 5.81 -1.50
C PHE A 16 2.55 5.37 -2.27
N ILE A 17 2.55 5.57 -3.59
CA ILE A 17 3.72 5.26 -4.43
C ILE A 17 4.90 6.16 -4.05
N GLN A 18 4.65 7.46 -3.84
CA GLN A 18 5.69 8.40 -3.39
C GLN A 18 6.25 8.02 -2.02
N GLU A 19 5.39 7.73 -1.04
CA GLU A 19 5.82 7.30 0.30
C GLU A 19 6.63 6.00 0.25
N ALA A 20 6.16 5.01 -0.53
CA ALA A 20 6.87 3.78 -0.78
C ALA A 20 8.25 4.00 -1.43
N SER A 21 8.34 4.95 -2.36
CA SER A 21 9.59 5.31 -3.06
C SER A 21 10.63 5.91 -2.11
N GLN A 22 10.19 6.62 -1.06
CA GLN A 22 11.11 7.12 -0.02
C GLN A 22 11.70 5.99 0.82
N ILE A 23 11.04 4.83 0.89
CA ILE A 23 11.57 3.64 1.57
C ILE A 23 12.52 2.90 0.63
N HIS A 24 12.03 2.50 -0.54
CA HIS A 24 12.79 1.79 -1.58
C HIS A 24 11.98 1.62 -2.87
N GLN A 25 12.65 1.59 -4.02
CA GLN A 25 12.00 1.39 -5.33
C GLN A 25 11.15 0.10 -5.39
N ASP A 26 11.64 -1.02 -4.86
CA ASP A 26 10.87 -2.29 -4.85
C ASP A 26 9.59 -2.22 -4.02
N VAL A 27 9.57 -1.40 -2.96
CA VAL A 27 8.34 -1.17 -2.19
C VAL A 27 7.35 -0.36 -3.03
N ALA A 28 7.82 0.62 -3.80
CA ALA A 28 6.98 1.40 -4.71
C ALA A 28 6.39 0.55 -5.84
N ILE A 29 7.19 -0.34 -6.44
CA ILE A 29 6.73 -1.29 -7.45
C ILE A 29 5.64 -2.18 -6.87
N TYR A 30 5.88 -2.74 -5.68
CA TYR A 30 4.92 -3.61 -5.02
C TYR A 30 3.60 -2.89 -4.70
N ILE A 31 3.68 -1.68 -4.14
CA ILE A 31 2.49 -0.85 -3.84
C ILE A 31 1.71 -0.51 -5.11
N THR A 32 2.39 -0.23 -6.22
CA THR A 32 1.74 0.03 -7.51
C THR A 32 0.91 -1.17 -7.96
N LYS A 33 1.48 -2.38 -7.89
CA LYS A 33 0.76 -3.62 -8.25
C LYS A 33 -0.41 -3.93 -7.32
N VAL A 34 -0.26 -3.67 -6.02
CA VAL A 34 -1.38 -3.79 -5.06
C VAL A 34 -2.50 -2.80 -5.39
N LEU A 35 -2.17 -1.58 -5.82
CA LEU A 35 -3.17 -0.60 -6.25
C LEU A 35 -3.89 -1.04 -7.54
N GLU A 36 -3.18 -1.63 -8.50
CA GLU A 36 -3.74 -2.14 -9.76
C GLU A 36 -4.65 -3.37 -9.55
N GLU A 37 -4.30 -4.25 -8.62
CA GLU A 37 -5.06 -5.48 -8.33
C GLU A 37 -6.39 -5.20 -7.61
N LYS A 38 -6.46 -4.13 -6.82
CA LYS A 38 -7.62 -3.85 -5.97
C LYS A 38 -8.70 -3.09 -6.74
N LYS A 39 -9.84 -3.76 -6.95
CA LYS A 39 -11.03 -3.21 -7.63
C LYS A 39 -11.65 -1.98 -6.94
N HIS A 40 -11.49 -1.87 -5.62
CA HIS A 40 -12.11 -0.80 -4.82
C HIS A 40 -11.06 0.10 -4.18
N PRO A 41 -11.18 1.44 -4.32
CA PRO A 41 -10.20 2.39 -3.81
C PRO A 41 -10.03 2.32 -2.28
N GLU A 42 -11.11 2.05 -1.56
CA GLU A 42 -11.09 1.84 -0.09
C GLU A 42 -10.22 0.65 0.32
N GLN A 43 -10.32 -0.47 -0.40
CA GLN A 43 -9.54 -1.68 -0.11
C GLN A 43 -8.07 -1.45 -0.43
N ALA A 44 -7.80 -0.79 -1.55
CA ALA A 44 -6.46 -0.42 -1.97
C ALA A 44 -5.81 0.51 -0.93
N TYR A 45 -6.56 1.50 -0.44
CA TYR A 45 -6.12 2.43 0.61
C TYR A 45 -5.73 1.69 1.90
N LYS A 46 -6.62 0.83 2.42
CA LYS A 46 -6.35 0.07 3.65
C LYS A 46 -5.15 -0.85 3.48
N SER A 47 -5.04 -1.52 2.34
CA SER A 47 -3.93 -2.42 2.02
C SER A 47 -2.61 -1.66 1.98
N CYS A 48 -2.51 -0.58 1.19
CA CYS A 48 -1.29 0.21 1.05
C CYS A 48 -0.86 0.85 2.36
N SER A 49 -1.82 1.42 3.11
CA SER A 49 -1.55 1.98 4.44
C SER A 49 -1.03 0.91 5.40
N GLY A 50 -1.63 -0.29 5.40
CA GLY A 50 -1.19 -1.43 6.20
C GLY A 50 0.24 -1.87 5.85
N ILE A 51 0.54 -2.00 4.55
CA ILE A 51 1.86 -2.39 4.06
C ILE A 51 2.92 -1.36 4.49
N LEU A 52 2.66 -0.06 4.28
CA LEU A 52 3.61 0.99 4.63
C LEU A 52 3.81 1.13 6.16
N SER A 53 2.80 0.79 6.96
CA SER A 53 2.93 0.78 8.42
C SER A 53 4.05 -0.16 8.92
N PHE A 54 4.38 -1.21 8.16
CA PHE A 54 5.46 -2.13 8.51
C PHE A 54 6.85 -1.47 8.46
N ALA A 55 7.04 -0.40 7.69
CA ALA A 55 8.29 0.36 7.69
C ALA A 55 8.68 0.78 9.11
N ARG A 56 7.70 1.25 9.90
CA ARG A 56 7.88 1.65 11.30
C ARG A 56 7.90 0.46 12.27
N ARG A 57 7.11 -0.59 12.00
CA ARG A 57 6.96 -1.74 12.92
C ARG A 57 8.12 -2.74 12.86
N VAL A 58 8.66 -2.99 11.68
CA VAL A 58 9.71 -4.02 11.46
C VAL A 58 10.97 -3.48 10.80
N GLY A 59 10.98 -2.20 10.42
CA GLY A 59 12.11 -1.54 9.77
C GLY A 59 12.13 -1.72 8.26
N HIS A 60 12.78 -0.78 7.57
CA HIS A 60 12.80 -0.69 6.11
C HIS A 60 13.35 -1.97 5.46
N LYS A 61 14.48 -2.50 5.96
CA LYS A 61 15.13 -3.69 5.38
C LYS A 61 14.19 -4.90 5.33
N ARG A 62 13.40 -5.13 6.39
CA ARG A 62 12.44 -6.24 6.44
C ARG A 62 11.26 -6.03 5.51
N LEU A 63 10.73 -4.81 5.43
CA LEU A 63 9.67 -4.46 4.49
C LEU A 63 10.13 -4.65 3.04
N ILE A 64 11.32 -4.15 2.68
CA ILE A 64 11.88 -4.29 1.33
C ILE A 64 11.99 -5.75 0.92
N ASN A 65 12.56 -6.59 1.79
CA ASN A 65 12.69 -8.02 1.52
C ASN A 65 11.34 -8.72 1.38
N ALA A 66 10.34 -8.33 2.19
CA ALA A 66 8.99 -8.88 2.09
C ALA A 66 8.30 -8.47 0.78
N CYS A 67 8.40 -7.19 0.38
CA CYS A 67 7.87 -6.70 -0.89
C CYS A 67 8.53 -7.38 -2.09
N ARG A 68 9.87 -7.53 -2.09
CA ARG A 68 10.59 -8.28 -3.13
C ARG A 68 10.13 -9.73 -3.21
N TRP A 69 10.04 -10.40 -2.07
CA TRP A 69 9.62 -11.79 -2.02
C TRP A 69 8.20 -11.95 -2.55
N ALA A 70 7.26 -11.12 -2.10
CA ALA A 70 5.89 -11.15 -2.56
C ALA A 70 5.78 -10.84 -4.07
N ASP A 71 6.56 -9.87 -4.56
CA ASP A 71 6.60 -9.51 -5.98
C ASP A 71 7.09 -10.66 -6.86
N SER A 72 8.16 -11.36 -6.46
CA SER A 72 8.68 -12.53 -7.16
C SER A 72 7.69 -13.70 -7.24
N HIS A 73 6.69 -13.73 -6.34
CA HIS A 73 5.64 -14.75 -6.31
C HIS A 73 4.30 -14.23 -6.87
N GLY A 74 4.23 -12.99 -7.35
CA GLY A 74 2.99 -12.38 -7.84
C GLY A 74 1.90 -12.22 -6.77
N LEU A 75 2.28 -12.09 -5.50
CA LEU A 75 1.35 -12.04 -4.37
C LEU A 75 0.97 -10.59 -4.05
N TYR A 76 -0.16 -10.12 -4.56
CA TYR A 76 -0.67 -8.75 -4.33
C TYR A 76 -1.98 -8.71 -3.51
N ASN A 77 -2.40 -9.85 -2.97
CA ASN A 77 -3.70 -10.04 -2.33
C ASN A 77 -3.79 -9.54 -0.87
N TYR A 78 -2.90 -8.65 -0.43
CA TYR A 78 -2.80 -8.21 0.96
C TYR A 78 -4.20 -7.88 1.53
N PRO A 79 -4.59 -8.48 2.67
CA PRO A 79 -5.93 -8.31 3.21
C PRO A 79 -6.14 -6.86 3.64
N ALA A 80 -7.28 -6.29 3.23
CA ALA A 80 -7.69 -4.93 3.56
C ALA A 80 -8.30 -4.82 4.97
#